data_AF-S6BHN1-F1
#
_entry.id   AF-S6BHN1-F1
#
_cell.length_a   1.000
_cell.length_b   1.000
_cell.length_c   1.000
_cell.angle_alpha   90.00
_cell.angle_beta   90.00
_cell.angle_gamma   90.00
#
_symmetry.space_group_name_H-M   'P 1'
#
loop_
_entity.id
_entity.type
_entity.pdbx_description
1 polymer ?
#
loop_
_entity_poly.entity_id
_entity_poly.type
_entity_poly.pdbx_seq_one_letter_code
_entity_poly.pdbx_strand_id
1 'polypeptide(L)'
;MMYMIFISIPSRIILKDLARCNESVHHKLLTYAPLALKDADSTHPLKGTLVTGIMDVIKGNVHYNGIVISTSIYIYILRLPEHRADILVIYQFPVDITTDTERELKAFQDILKTLRIVDRSLFAHRIPT
;
A
#
# COMPACT_ATOMS: atom_id res chain seq x y z
N MET A 1 -12.92 -32.55 -0.17
CA MET A 1 -12.84 -31.31 -0.99
C MET A 1 -12.58 -30.15 -0.03
N MET A 2 -11.34 -29.67 0.05
CA MET A 2 -10.96 -28.61 1.00
C MET A 2 -11.15 -27.26 0.30
N TYR A 3 -12.14 -26.49 0.75
CA TYR A 3 -12.32 -25.11 0.29
C TYR A 3 -11.34 -24.22 1.04
N MET A 4 -10.26 -23.82 0.37
CA MET A 4 -9.34 -22.82 0.90
C MET A 4 -9.91 -21.44 0.59
N ILE A 5 -10.58 -20.82 1.57
CA ILE A 5 -11.11 -19.47 1.44
C ILE A 5 -9.93 -18.50 1.53
N PHE A 6 -9.57 -17.89 0.40
CA PHE A 6 -8.62 -16.79 0.36
C PHE A 6 -9.30 -15.54 0.91
N ILE A 7 -9.06 -15.21 2.19
CA ILE A 7 -9.46 -13.91 2.73
C ILE A 7 -8.47 -12.87 2.19
N SER A 8 -8.68 -12.45 0.96
CA SER A 8 -7.95 -11.33 0.39
C SER A 8 -8.51 -10.07 1.05
N ILE A 9 -7.74 -9.41 1.92
CA ILE A 9 -8.17 -8.15 2.53
C ILE A 9 -8.38 -7.16 1.37
N PRO A 10 -9.61 -6.65 1.16
CA PRO A 10 -9.85 -5.67 0.10
C PRO A 10 -8.96 -4.46 0.34
N SER A 11 -8.30 -3.96 -0.70
CA SER A 11 -7.34 -2.84 -0.59
C SER A 11 -7.96 -1.57 0.03
N ARG A 12 -9.29 -1.44 -0.04
CA ARG A 12 -10.07 -0.39 0.63
C ARG A 12 -10.01 -0.48 2.16
N ILE A 13 -9.92 -1.69 2.73
CA ILE A 13 -9.77 -1.91 4.17
C ILE A 13 -8.38 -1.46 4.63
N ILE A 14 -7.34 -1.76 3.86
CA ILE A 14 -5.96 -1.34 4.18
C ILE A 14 -5.86 0.18 4.30
N LEU A 15 -6.45 0.93 3.35
CA LEU A 15 -6.47 2.39 3.43
C LEU A 15 -7.23 2.90 4.67
N LYS A 16 -8.36 2.27 5.00
CA LYS A 16 -9.17 2.64 6.17
C LYS A 16 -8.42 2.37 7.49
N ASP A 17 -7.74 1.23 7.58
CA ASP A 17 -6.96 0.86 8.76
C ASP A 17 -5.77 1.81 8.92
N LEU A 18 -5.07 2.12 7.82
CA LEU A 18 -4.01 3.12 7.83
C LEU A 18 -4.53 4.50 8.25
N ALA A 19 -5.71 4.92 7.78
CA ALA A 19 -6.33 6.18 8.19
C ALA A 19 -6.61 6.22 9.68
N ARG A 20 -7.16 5.12 10.22
CA ARG A 20 -7.43 5.00 11.64
C ARG A 20 -6.15 5.05 12.49
N CYS A 21 -5.09 4.37 12.06
CA CYS A 21 -3.78 4.40 12.74
C CYS A 21 -3.14 5.79 12.74
N ASN A 22 -3.44 6.62 11.74
CA ASN A 22 -2.96 7.99 11.65
C ASN A 22 -3.94 9.02 12.21
N GLU A 23 -4.94 8.60 13.01
CA GLU A 23 -5.95 9.51 13.59
C GLU A 23 -6.63 10.40 12.53
N SER A 24 -6.80 9.88 11.31
CA SER A 24 -7.34 10.65 10.20
C SER A 24 -8.85 10.81 10.33
N VAL A 25 -9.33 12.06 10.23
CA VAL A 25 -10.76 12.42 10.27
C VAL A 25 -11.44 12.22 8.92
N HIS A 26 -10.70 12.42 7.84
CA HIS A 26 -11.17 12.26 6.47
C HIS A 26 -10.13 11.49 5.67
N HIS A 27 -10.59 10.43 5.01
CA HIS A 27 -9.77 9.72 4.04
C HIS A 27 -10.60 9.50 2.78
N LYS A 28 -9.94 9.62 1.63
CA LYS A 28 -10.57 9.41 0.33
C LYS A 28 -9.69 8.51 -0.52
N LEU A 29 -10.28 7.46 -1.06
CA LEU A 29 -9.68 6.66 -2.11
C LEU A 29 -9.83 7.43 -3.43
N LEU A 30 -8.72 7.68 -4.12
CA LEU A 30 -8.69 8.38 -5.40
C LEU A 30 -8.64 7.38 -6.57
N THR A 31 -7.70 6.44 -6.53
CA THR A 31 -7.50 5.50 -7.63
C THR A 31 -7.22 4.10 -7.12
N TYR A 32 -7.66 3.13 -7.92
CA TYR A 32 -7.38 1.71 -7.78
C TYR A 32 -6.98 1.20 -9.16
N ALA A 33 -5.76 0.70 -9.32
CA ALA A 33 -5.27 0.20 -10.60
C ALA A 33 -4.42 -1.06 -10.43
N PRO A 34 -4.60 -2.09 -11.26
CA PRO A 34 -3.65 -3.20 -11.30
C PRO A 34 -2.29 -2.69 -11.82
N LEU A 35 -1.21 -3.10 -11.18
CA LEU A 35 0.14 -2.78 -11.59
C LEU A 35 1.01 -4.05 -11.54
N ALA A 36 1.52 -4.42 -12.71
CA ALA A 36 2.43 -5.53 -12.88
C ALA A 36 3.87 -5.03 -12.78
N LEU A 37 4.66 -5.64 -11.89
CA LEU A 37 6.10 -5.41 -11.79
C LEU A 37 6.85 -6.56 -12.47
N LYS A 38 8.03 -6.25 -13.00
CA LYS A 38 8.93 -7.27 -13.54
C LYS A 38 9.55 -8.04 -12.37
N ASP A 39 9.43 -9.36 -12.39
CA ASP A 39 10.22 -10.21 -11.52
C ASP A 39 11.59 -10.46 -12.17
N ALA A 40 12.66 -10.48 -11.38
CA ALA A 40 14.00 -10.71 -11.90
C ALA A 40 14.20 -12.18 -12.34
N ASP A 41 13.54 -13.10 -11.65
CA ASP A 41 13.81 -14.55 -11.76
C ASP A 41 12.61 -15.37 -12.25
N SER A 42 11.47 -14.74 -12.55
CA SER A 42 10.30 -15.47 -13.04
C SER A 42 9.79 -14.96 -14.39
N THR A 43 9.32 -15.89 -15.21
CA THR A 43 8.61 -15.64 -16.47
C THR A 43 7.26 -14.97 -16.27
N HIS A 44 6.81 -14.81 -15.02
CA HIS A 44 5.50 -14.30 -14.66
C HIS A 44 5.63 -12.96 -13.93
N PRO A 45 5.02 -11.88 -14.44
CA PRO A 45 5.09 -10.59 -13.75
C PRO A 45 4.42 -10.66 -12.38
N LEU A 46 5.03 -10.00 -11.39
CA LEU A 46 4.47 -9.81 -10.06
C LEU A 46 3.22 -8.91 -10.18
N LYS A 47 2.04 -9.50 -10.01
CA LYS A 47 0.78 -8.77 -10.09
C LYS A 47 0.47 -8.16 -8.72
N GLY A 48 0.38 -6.84 -8.67
CA GLY A 48 -0.10 -6.13 -7.48
C GLY A 48 -1.15 -5.10 -7.83
N THR A 49 -1.62 -4.44 -6.80
CA THR A 49 -2.63 -3.39 -6.88
C THR A 49 -2.03 -2.10 -6.34
N LEU A 50 -2.08 -1.06 -7.16
CA LEU A 50 -1.84 0.30 -6.77
C LEU A 50 -3.13 0.93 -6.24
N VAL A 51 -3.06 1.53 -5.06
CA VAL A 51 -4.10 2.34 -4.46
C VAL A 51 -3.53 3.71 -4.16
N THR A 52 -4.26 4.75 -4.54
CA THR A 52 -3.95 6.13 -4.14
C THR A 52 -5.09 6.72 -3.35
N GLY A 53 -4.77 7.61 -2.43
CA GLY A 53 -5.75 8.29 -1.62
C GLY A 53 -5.19 9.55 -0.99
N ILE A 54 -6.05 10.25 -0.25
CA ILE A 54 -5.67 11.38 0.60
C ILE A 54 -6.16 11.09 2.01
N MET A 55 -5.40 11.52 3.01
CA MET A 55 -5.78 11.50 4.42
C MET A 55 -5.55 12.86 5.06
N ASP A 56 -6.56 13.34 5.77
CA ASP A 56 -6.47 14.51 6.62
C ASP A 56 -6.26 14.05 8.06
N VAL A 57 -5.09 14.35 8.60
CA VAL A 57 -4.65 13.96 9.95
C VAL A 57 -4.89 15.13 10.90
N ILE A 58 -5.56 14.83 12.02
CA ILE A 58 -5.63 15.74 13.17
C ILE A 58 -4.61 15.28 14.21
N LYS A 59 -4.09 16.19 15.03
CA LYS A 59 -3.28 15.83 16.19
C LYS A 59 -4.23 15.75 17.39
N GLY A 60 -4.33 14.58 18.04
CA GLY A 60 -5.25 14.27 19.15
C GLY A 60 -5.15 15.11 20.44
N ASN A 61 -4.62 16.33 20.40
CA ASN A 61 -4.71 17.25 21.52
C ASN A 61 -6.05 17.98 21.47
N VAL A 62 -6.85 17.76 22.52
CA VAL A 62 -8.22 18.21 22.83
C VAL A 62 -8.51 19.71 22.60
N HIS A 63 -7.53 20.52 22.21
CA HIS A 63 -7.64 21.97 22.04
C HIS A 63 -7.45 22.45 20.60
N TYR A 64 -7.20 21.55 19.64
CA TYR A 64 -7.01 21.91 18.23
C TYR A 64 -7.98 21.12 17.33
N ASN A 65 -9.02 21.81 16.84
CA ASN A 65 -10.05 21.22 15.96
C ASN A 65 -9.72 21.36 14.46
N GLY A 66 -8.45 21.58 14.10
CA GLY A 66 -8.01 21.78 12.71
C GLY A 66 -7.30 20.56 12.12
N ILE A 67 -7.44 20.37 10.80
CA ILE A 67 -6.56 19.46 10.04
C ILE A 67 -5.13 19.96 10.22
N VAL A 68 -4.25 19.11 10.74
CA VAL A 68 -2.86 19.48 11.00
C VAL A 68 -2.04 19.24 9.73
N ILE A 69 -2.30 18.14 9.03
CA ILE A 69 -1.63 17.78 7.78
C ILE A 69 -2.62 17.04 6.89
N SER A 70 -2.73 17.44 5.62
CA SER A 70 -3.31 16.61 4.57
C SER A 70 -2.18 15.87 3.86
N THR A 71 -2.36 14.59 3.56
CA THR A 71 -1.30 13.71 3.02
C THR A 71 -1.83 12.89 1.86
N SER A 72 -1.14 12.92 0.72
CA SER A 72 -1.31 11.98 -0.38
C SER A 72 -0.69 10.65 0.00
N ILE A 73 -1.41 9.56 -0.20
CA ILE A 73 -0.99 8.23 0.19
C ILE A 73 -1.03 7.31 -1.02
N TYR A 74 0.10 6.64 -1.24
CA TYR A 74 0.31 5.70 -2.31
C TYR A 74 0.64 4.34 -1.72
N ILE A 75 -0.17 3.34 -2.06
CA ILE A 75 -0.05 1.98 -1.54
C ILE A 75 0.09 1.03 -2.72
N TYR A 76 1.10 0.19 -2.70
CA TYR A 76 1.19 -0.96 -3.58
C TYR A 76 1.06 -2.24 -2.76
N ILE A 77 0.13 -3.10 -3.18
CA ILE A 77 -0.16 -4.37 -2.53
C ILE A 77 0.24 -5.47 -3.49
N LEU A 78 1.34 -6.16 -3.18
CA LEU A 78 1.76 -7.34 -3.89
C LEU A 78 1.29 -8.57 -3.12
N ARG A 79 0.43 -9.38 -3.76
CA ARG A 79 -0.07 -10.61 -3.16
C ARG A 79 0.78 -11.77 -3.62
N LEU A 80 1.23 -12.60 -2.68
CA LEU A 80 1.99 -13.82 -2.93
C LEU A 80 1.18 -15.03 -2.43
N PRO A 81 0.17 -15.51 -3.19
CA PRO A 81 -0.73 -16.57 -2.73
C PRO A 81 0.01 -17.88 -2.38
N GLU A 82 1.04 -18.20 -3.15
CA GLU A 82 1.91 -19.37 -2.95
C GLU A 82 2.58 -19.38 -1.58
N HIS A 83 2.82 -18.19 -1.04
CA HIS A 83 3.49 -17.98 0.25
C HIS A 83 2.54 -17.53 1.36
N ARG A 84 1.23 -17.41 1.07
CA ARG A 84 0.22 -16.87 2.00
C ARG A 84 0.64 -15.54 2.64
N ALA A 85 1.29 -14.69 1.84
CA ALA A 85 1.85 -13.42 2.30
C ALA A 85 1.40 -12.27 1.39
N ASP A 86 1.22 -11.09 1.99
CA ASP A 86 0.99 -9.84 1.29
C ASP A 86 2.14 -8.88 1.62
N ILE A 87 2.72 -8.25 0.60
CA ILE A 87 3.71 -7.19 0.76
C ILE A 87 3.01 -5.86 0.50
N LEU A 88 3.12 -4.96 1.47
CA LEU A 88 2.60 -3.60 1.39
C LEU A 88 3.76 -2.62 1.28
N VAL A 89 3.76 -1.81 0.23
CA VAL A 89 4.65 -0.66 0.09
C VAL A 89 3.81 0.59 0.21
N ILE A 90 4.11 1.44 1.19
CA ILE A 90 3.34 2.65 1.48
C ILE A 90 4.27 3.86 1.39
N TYR A 91 3.87 4.86 0.61
CA TYR A 91 4.51 6.18 0.57
C TYR A 91 3.49 7.26 0.93
N GLN A 92 3.94 8.25 1.67
CA GLN A 92 3.15 9.37 2.15
C GLN A 92 3.84 10.67 1.72
N PHE A 93 3.10 11.54 1.04
CA PHE A 93 3.55 12.87 0.65
C PHE A 93 2.65 13.92 1.32
N PRO A 94 3.20 14.91 2.04
CA PRO A 94 2.39 16.00 2.57
C PRO A 94 1.78 16.79 1.40
N VAL A 95 0.49 17.08 1.47
CA VAL A 95 -0.21 17.89 0.47
C VAL A 95 0.04 19.36 0.80
N ASP A 96 0.64 20.08 -0.13
CA ASP A 96 0.76 21.54 -0.14
C ASP A 96 0.17 22.16 -1.42
N ILE A 97 0.25 23.49 -1.53
CA ILE A 97 -0.33 24.27 -2.65
C ILE A 97 0.36 23.92 -3.99
N THR A 98 1.54 23.30 -3.95
CA THR A 98 2.35 22.93 -5.11
C THR A 98 2.32 21.43 -5.43
N THR A 99 1.44 20.66 -4.77
CA THR A 99 1.34 19.22 -4.94
C THR A 99 1.08 18.82 -6.39
N ASP A 100 2.06 18.18 -7.01
CA ASP A 100 1.95 17.56 -8.33
C ASP A 100 1.74 16.05 -8.16
N THR A 101 0.47 15.66 -8.08
CA THR A 101 0.07 14.27 -7.81
C THR A 101 0.51 13.29 -8.90
N GLU A 102 0.70 13.76 -10.14
CA GLU A 102 1.20 12.95 -11.25
C GLU A 102 2.71 12.68 -11.09
N ARG A 103 3.48 13.70 -10.70
CA ARG A 103 4.90 13.56 -10.39
C ARG A 103 5.14 12.64 -9.20
N GLU A 104 4.37 12.80 -8.13
CA GLU A 104 4.42 11.93 -6.94
C GLU A 104 4.08 10.48 -7.30
N LEU A 105 3.01 10.27 -8.08
CA LEU A 105 2.64 8.95 -8.56
C LEU A 105 3.74 8.31 -9.40
N LYS A 106 4.36 9.08 -10.31
CA LYS A 106 5.46 8.62 -11.15
C LYS A 106 6.67 8.24 -10.30
N ALA A 107 7.05 9.08 -9.33
CA ALA A 107 8.14 8.78 -8.41
C ALA A 107 7.88 7.48 -7.62
N PHE A 108 6.66 7.29 -7.13
CA PHE A 108 6.27 6.06 -6.47
C PHE A 108 6.35 4.85 -7.40
N GLN A 109 5.83 4.94 -8.62
CA GLN A 109 5.94 3.88 -9.62
C GLN A 109 7.39 3.54 -9.97
N ASP A 110 8.28 4.53 -10.01
CA ASP A 110 9.70 4.31 -10.27
C ASP A 110 10.39 3.56 -9.12
N ILE A 111 10.02 3.84 -7.87
CA ILE A 111 10.44 3.04 -6.69
C ILE A 111 9.90 1.60 -6.79
N LEU A 112 8.65 1.41 -7.20
CA LEU A 112 8.09 0.07 -7.36
C LEU A 112 8.83 -0.74 -8.42
N LYS A 113 9.35 -0.12 -9.49
CA LYS A 113 10.16 -0.81 -10.50
C LYS A 113 11.49 -1.33 -9.94
N THR A 114 11.97 -0.81 -8.81
CA THR A 114 13.17 -1.32 -8.15
C THR A 114 12.87 -2.48 -7.19
N LEU A 115 11.60 -2.74 -6.86
CA LEU A 115 11.20 -3.82 -5.97
C LEU A 115 11.50 -5.18 -6.63
N ARG A 116 12.27 -6.02 -5.94
CA ARG A 116 12.60 -7.38 -6.38
C ARG A 116 12.57 -8.31 -5.17
N ILE A 117 12.05 -9.52 -5.37
CA ILE A 117 12.13 -10.58 -4.36
C ILE A 117 13.38 -11.40 -4.68
N VAL A 118 14.48 -11.11 -3.99
CA VAL A 118 15.78 -11.77 -4.21
C VAL A 118 15.81 -13.18 -3.60
N ASP A 119 15.13 -13.37 -2.47
CA ASP A 119 15.09 -14.65 -1.77
C ASP A 119 13.65 -14.98 -1.34
N ARG A 120 13.04 -15.97 -2.01
CA ARG A 120 11.68 -16.43 -1.70
C ARG A 120 11.61 -17.34 -0.47
N SER A 121 12.75 -17.86 0.00
CA SER A 121 12.80 -18.69 1.21
C SER A 121 12.41 -17.91 2.47
N LEU A 122 12.49 -16.57 2.42
CA LEU A 122 12.01 -15.65 3.45
C LEU A 122 10.52 -15.86 3.78
N PHE A 123 9.74 -16.34 2.81
CA PHE A 123 8.31 -16.59 3.00
C PHE A 123 7.97 -18.08 3.17
N ALA A 124 8.98 -18.96 3.21
CA ALA A 124 8.76 -20.36 3.51
C ALA A 124 8.36 -20.54 4.99
N HIS A 125 7.40 -21.42 5.26
CA HIS A 125 7.07 -21.81 6.63
C HIS A 125 8.32 -22.46 7.25
N ARG A 126 8.95 -21.78 8.21
CA ARG A 126 9.95 -22.42 9.06
C ARG A 126 9.22 -23.45 9.91
N ILE A 127 9.39 -24.73 9.59
CA ILE A 127 9.04 -25.80 10.52
C ILE A 127 9.98 -25.61 11.72
N PRO A 128 9.48 -25.37 12.94
CA PRO A 128 10.34 -25.32 14.11
C PRO A 128 10.95 -26.71 14.28
N THR A 129 12.27 -26.80 14.08
CA THR A 129 13.08 -27.96 14.47
C THR A 129 13.24 -28.02 15.97
#